data_AF-A0A7W1R4T3-F1
#
_entry.id   AF-A0A7W1R4T3-F1
#
_cell.length_a   1.000
_cell.length_b   1.000
_cell.length_c   1.000
_cell.angle_alpha   90.00
_cell.angle_beta   90.00
_cell.angle_gamma   90.00
#
_symmetry.space_group_name_H-M   'P 1'
#
loop_
_entity.id
_entity.type
_entity.pdbx_description
1 polymer ?
#
loop_
_entity_poly.entity_id
_entity_poly.type
_entity_poly.pdbx_seq_one_letter_code
_entity_poly.pdbx_strand_id
1 'polypeptide(L)'
;MTGPAPGGARFVGRARELAGLRGLLAEAQAGRGGMTVVRGEPGMGKTRLAEELAAEVSALGIPVVWGRCSADSGAPPLWPLRRIVEQLPGELGPLPRT
;
A
#
# COMPACT_ATOMS: atom_id res chain seq x y z
N MET A 1 10.79 6.29 4.25
CA MET A 1 11.61 5.05 4.27
C MET A 1 10.82 3.96 3.59
N THR A 2 11.48 3.24 2.70
CA THR A 2 10.98 2.53 1.52
C THR A 2 9.98 1.41 1.80
N GLY A 3 8.93 1.29 0.98
CA GLY A 3 8.03 0.13 0.99
C GLY A 3 8.76 -1.19 0.69
N PRO A 4 8.11 -2.35 0.88
CA PRO A 4 8.73 -3.64 0.62
C PRO A 4 9.21 -3.75 -0.83
N ALA A 5 10.45 -4.19 -1.01
CA ALA A 5 10.97 -4.50 -2.34
C ALA A 5 10.25 -5.76 -2.89
N PRO A 6 9.88 -5.80 -4.17
CA PRO A 6 9.30 -7.00 -4.76
C PRO A 6 10.35 -8.12 -4.68
N GLY A 7 9.96 -9.30 -4.17
CA GLY A 7 10.85 -10.46 -4.14
C GLY A 7 11.42 -10.84 -5.53
N GLY A 8 12.53 -11.59 -5.59
CA GLY A 8 13.27 -11.80 -6.85
C GLY A 8 12.60 -12.60 -7.98
N ALA A 9 11.41 -13.16 -7.78
CA ALA A 9 10.68 -13.90 -8.83
C ALA A 9 9.93 -12.94 -9.78
N ARG A 10 9.81 -13.29 -11.06
CA ARG A 10 9.03 -12.54 -12.07
C ARG A 10 7.55 -12.51 -11.67
N PHE A 11 6.94 -11.32 -11.67
CA PHE A 11 5.50 -11.18 -11.47
C PHE A 11 4.74 -11.66 -12.72
N VAL A 12 3.96 -12.73 -12.59
CA VAL A 12 3.22 -13.36 -13.70
C VAL A 12 1.77 -13.58 -13.29
N GLY A 13 0.85 -13.34 -14.22
CA GLY A 13 -0.58 -13.25 -13.91
C GLY A 13 -0.91 -11.93 -13.21
N ARG A 14 -2.19 -11.59 -13.10
CA ARG A 14 -2.70 -10.40 -12.37
C ARG A 14 -2.50 -9.03 -13.07
N ALA A 15 -2.25 -9.02 -14.37
CA ALA A 15 -2.09 -7.78 -15.14
C ALA A 15 -3.34 -6.88 -15.07
N ARG A 16 -4.54 -7.48 -15.02
CA ARG A 16 -5.81 -6.74 -14.91
C ARG A 16 -5.93 -6.05 -13.55
N GLU A 17 -5.60 -6.74 -12.48
CA GLU A 17 -5.67 -6.20 -11.12
C GLU A 17 -4.63 -5.11 -10.90
N LEU A 18 -3.41 -5.31 -11.40
CA LEU A 18 -2.37 -4.28 -11.35
C LEU A 18 -2.77 -3.05 -12.18
N ALA A 19 -3.38 -3.24 -13.37
CA ALA A 19 -3.93 -2.14 -14.16
C ALA A 19 -5.02 -1.36 -13.41
N GLY A 20 -5.91 -2.06 -12.70
CA GLY A 20 -6.92 -1.42 -11.85
C GLY A 20 -6.31 -0.58 -10.72
N LEU A 21 -5.28 -1.11 -10.04
CA LEU A 21 -4.56 -0.39 -9.00
C LEU A 21 -3.81 0.84 -9.55
N ARG A 22 -3.23 0.74 -10.75
CA ARG A 22 -2.61 1.90 -11.45
C ARG A 22 -3.63 2.98 -11.78
N GLY A 23 -4.85 2.60 -12.16
CA GLY A 23 -5.94 3.55 -12.35
C GLY A 23 -6.25 4.33 -11.07
N LEU A 24 -6.37 3.64 -9.94
CA LEU A 24 -6.58 4.29 -8.63
C LEU A 24 -5.41 5.20 -8.22
N LEU A 25 -4.17 4.82 -8.55
CA LEU A 25 -3.00 5.66 -8.32
C LEU A 25 -3.08 6.96 -9.15
N ALA A 26 -3.50 6.88 -10.41
CA ALA A 26 -3.67 8.05 -11.27
C ALA A 26 -4.74 9.01 -10.71
N GLU A 27 -5.86 8.46 -10.23
CA GLU A 27 -6.90 9.25 -9.54
C GLU A 27 -6.37 9.93 -8.28
N ALA A 28 -5.59 9.20 -7.46
CA ALA A 28 -4.97 9.75 -6.26
C ALA A 28 -3.99 10.90 -6.56
N GLN A 29 -3.19 10.76 -7.63
CA GLN A 29 -2.30 11.84 -8.09
C GLN A 29 -3.08 13.06 -8.60
N ALA A 30 -4.28 12.85 -9.14
CA ALA A 30 -5.21 13.93 -9.52
C ALA A 30 -5.96 14.55 -8.32
N GLY A 31 -5.55 14.25 -7.09
CA GLY A 31 -6.14 14.78 -5.85
C GLY A 31 -7.38 14.01 -5.37
N ARG A 32 -7.78 12.93 -6.04
CA ARG A 32 -8.89 12.06 -5.64
C ARG A 32 -8.35 10.81 -4.95
N GLY A 33 -7.93 10.98 -3.69
CA GLY A 33 -7.47 9.88 -2.85
C GLY A 33 -8.57 8.82 -2.61
N GLY A 34 -8.18 7.64 -2.12
CA GLY A 34 -9.13 6.57 -1.85
C GLY A 34 -8.53 5.38 -1.14
N MET A 35 -9.38 4.39 -0.83
CA MET A 35 -8.99 3.13 -0.20
C MET A 35 -9.48 1.96 -1.07
N THR A 36 -8.62 0.96 -1.26
CA THR A 36 -8.96 -0.28 -1.97
C THR A 36 -8.61 -1.49 -1.13
N VAL A 37 -9.35 -2.58 -1.30
CA VAL A 37 -9.15 -3.84 -0.57
C VAL A 37 -8.91 -4.97 -1.57
N VAL A 38 -7.72 -5.55 -1.52
CA VAL A 38 -7.38 -6.73 -2.32
C VAL A 38 -7.79 -8.00 -1.56
N ARG A 39 -8.79 -8.71 -2.09
CA ARG A 39 -9.27 -9.99 -1.54
C ARG A 39 -8.87 -11.17 -2.42
N GLY A 40 -8.83 -12.36 -1.83
CA GLY A 40 -8.50 -13.61 -2.52
C GLY A 40 -7.96 -14.67 -1.56
N GLU A 41 -7.86 -15.90 -2.03
CA GLU A 41 -7.40 -17.04 -1.22
C GLU A 41 -5.96 -16.86 -0.69
N PRO A 42 -5.61 -17.46 0.45
CA PRO A 42 -4.23 -17.56 0.91
C PRO A 42 -3.30 -18.04 -0.22
N GLY A 43 -2.12 -17.43 -0.36
CA GLY A 43 -1.18 -17.79 -1.41
C GLY A 43 -1.43 -17.20 -2.81
N MET A 44 -2.57 -16.55 -3.08
CA MET A 44 -2.90 -15.94 -4.40
C MET A 44 -2.06 -14.70 -4.78
N GLY A 45 -0.94 -14.45 -4.11
CA GLY A 45 -0.04 -13.32 -4.45
C GLY A 45 -0.59 -11.92 -4.12
N LYS A 46 -1.51 -11.79 -3.16
CA LYS A 46 -2.07 -10.48 -2.74
C LYS A 46 -0.99 -9.51 -2.25
N THR A 47 -0.13 -9.97 -1.35
CA THR A 47 1.02 -9.19 -0.85
C THR A 47 1.93 -8.81 -2.00
N ARG A 48 2.20 -9.77 -2.89
CA ARG A 48 3.06 -9.53 -4.04
C ARG A 48 2.49 -8.47 -5.00
N LEU A 49 1.19 -8.50 -5.28
CA LEU A 49 0.53 -7.48 -6.09
C LEU A 49 0.71 -6.07 -5.50
N ALA A 50 0.61 -5.94 -4.17
CA ALA A 50 0.80 -4.67 -3.49
C ALA A 50 2.29 -4.25 -3.44
N GLU A 51 3.24 -5.19 -3.34
CA GLU A 51 4.68 -4.93 -3.46
C GLU A 51 5.06 -4.42 -4.86
N GLU A 52 4.49 -4.98 -5.93
CA GLU A 52 4.72 -4.51 -7.30
C GLU A 52 4.25 -3.06 -7.48
N LEU A 53 3.03 -2.74 -7.06
CA LEU A 53 2.54 -1.37 -7.10
C LEU A 53 3.41 -0.44 -6.24
N ALA A 54 3.81 -0.87 -5.04
CA ALA A 54 4.68 -0.09 -4.16
C ALA A 54 6.05 0.23 -4.81
N ALA A 55 6.62 -0.72 -5.55
CA ALA A 55 7.85 -0.52 -6.29
C ALA A 55 7.68 0.52 -7.40
N GLU A 56 6.59 0.42 -8.18
CA GLU A 56 6.25 1.40 -9.23
C GLU A 56 6.07 2.80 -8.64
N VAL A 57 5.31 2.93 -7.56
CA VAL A 57 5.05 4.21 -6.87
C VAL A 57 6.36 4.80 -6.32
N SER A 58 7.21 3.97 -5.72
CA SER A 58 8.51 4.41 -5.20
C SER A 58 9.43 4.89 -6.33
N ALA A 59 9.41 4.24 -7.50
CA ALA A 59 10.18 4.64 -8.67
C ALA A 59 9.73 5.99 -9.25
N LEU A 60 8.48 6.40 -9.00
CA LEU A 60 7.97 7.74 -9.30
C LEU A 60 8.37 8.80 -8.27
N GLY A 61 9.14 8.43 -7.23
CA GLY A 61 9.53 9.34 -6.14
C GLY A 61 8.41 9.63 -5.14
N ILE A 62 7.28 8.92 -5.22
CA ILE A 62 6.16 9.09 -4.30
C ILE A 62 6.44 8.25 -3.03
N PRO A 63 6.34 8.85 -1.82
CA PRO A 63 6.55 8.09 -0.58
C PRO A 63 5.56 6.94 -0.43
N VAL A 64 6.09 5.75 -0.19
CA VAL A 64 5.29 4.56 0.16
C VAL A 64 5.57 4.19 1.61
N VAL A 65 4.50 3.94 2.36
CA VAL A 65 4.53 3.46 3.75
C VAL A 65 3.84 2.11 3.83
N TRP A 66 4.31 1.24 4.72
CA TRP A 66 3.81 -0.13 4.82
C TRP A 66 3.53 -0.53 6.27
N GLY A 67 2.37 -1.15 6.48
CA GLY A 67 1.94 -1.73 7.74
C GLY A 67 1.63 -3.22 7.57
N ARG A 68 1.93 -4.03 8.59
CA ARG A 68 1.54 -5.44 8.65
C ARG A 68 0.62 -5.64 9.85
N CYS A 69 -0.51 -6.30 9.65
CA CYS A 69 -1.33 -6.80 10.73
C CYS A 69 -0.56 -7.94 11.41
N SER A 70 -0.29 -7.79 12.71
CA SER A 70 0.19 -8.93 13.48
C SER A 70 -0.95 -9.90 13.67
N ALA A 71 -0.66 -11.19 13.53
CA ALA A 71 -1.59 -12.25 13.94
C ALA A 71 -1.56 -12.48 15.46
N ASP A 72 -0.58 -11.87 16.16
CA ASP A 72 -0.47 -11.99 17.61
C ASP A 72 -1.59 -11.23 18.31
N SER A 73 -2.25 -11.93 19.24
CA SER A 73 -3.33 -11.42 20.09
C SER A 73 -2.90 -10.30 21.05
N GLY A 74 -1.60 -10.00 21.16
CA GLY A 74 -1.05 -8.91 21.97
C GLY A 74 -0.87 -7.57 21.26
N ALA A 75 -1.16 -7.49 19.95
CA ALA A 75 -0.99 -6.23 19.22
C ALA A 75 -2.05 -5.19 19.65
N PRO A 76 -1.65 -3.93 19.92
CA PRO A 76 -2.61 -2.87 20.24
C PRO A 76 -3.65 -2.66 19.14
N PRO A 77 -4.85 -2.14 19.46
CA PRO A 77 -5.83 -1.74 18.45
C PRO A 77 -5.20 -0.80 17.42
N LEU A 78 -5.55 -1.00 16.14
CA LEU A 78 -5.06 -0.20 15.02
C LEU A 78 -3.51 -0.18 14.89
N TRP A 79 -2.82 -1.19 15.44
CA TRP A 79 -1.36 -1.31 15.33
C TRP A 79 -0.79 -1.06 13.93
N PRO A 80 -1.37 -1.60 12.83
CA PRO A 80 -0.88 -1.32 11.49
C PRO A 80 -0.95 0.16 11.11
N LEU A 81 -2.03 0.85 11.50
CA LEU A 81 -2.20 2.28 11.22
C LEU A 81 -1.19 3.12 12.00
N ARG A 82 -0.94 2.78 13.27
CA ARG A 82 0.12 3.43 14.05
C ARG A 82 1.48 3.32 13.35
N ARG A 83 1.84 2.12 12.91
CA ARG A 83 3.10 1.87 12.18
C ARG A 83 3.18 2.65 10.88
N ILE A 84 2.06 2.83 10.18
CA ILE A 84 1.97 3.64 8.97
C ILE A 84 2.22 5.11 9.28
N VAL A 85 1.54 5.66 10.30
CA VAL A 85 1.68 7.07 10.69
C VAL A 85 3.10 7.39 11.15
N GLU A 86 3.73 6.51 11.92
CA GLU A 86 5.14 6.65 12.36
C GLU A 86 6.14 6.72 11.18
N GLN A 87 5.76 6.27 9.98
CA GLN A 87 6.61 6.27 8.78
C GLN A 87 6.35 7.44 7.84
N LEU A 88 5.27 8.20 8.04
CA LEU A 88 4.92 9.30 7.16
C LEU A 88 5.91 10.47 7.33
N PRO A 89 6.42 11.05 6.23
CA PRO A 89 7.27 12.22 6.31
C PRO A 89 6.45 13.47 6.64
N GLY A 90 6.83 14.20 7.69
CA GLY A 90 6.26 15.51 8.05
C GLY A 90 5.05 15.47 8.97
N GLU A 91 4.53 16.64 9.34
CA GLU A 91 3.29 16.76 10.10
C GLU A 91 2.08 16.51 9.19
N LEU A 92 1.13 15.71 9.67
CA LEU A 92 -0.17 15.59 9.03
C LEU A 92 -0.86 16.95 9.10
N GLY A 93 -1.11 17.56 7.94
CA GLY A 93 -1.92 18.76 7.85
C GLY A 93 -3.31 18.56 8.51
N PRO A 94 -4.01 19.64 8.86
CA PRO A 94 -5.30 19.54 9.52
C PRO A 94 -6.26 18.68 8.71
N LEU A 95 -7.02 17.83 9.41
CA LEU A 95 -8.05 17.02 8.76
C LEU A 95 -9.01 17.94 7.99
N PRO A 96 -9.36 17.61 6.74
CA PRO A 96 -10.36 18.38 6.00
C PRO A 96 -11.64 18.44 6.82
N ARG A 97 -12.18 19.65 6.99
CA ARG A 97 -13.47 19.84 7.65
C ARG A 97 -14.54 19.36 6.68
N THR A 98 -15.19 18.25 7.03
CA THR A 98 -16.39 17.72 6.35
C THR A 98 -17.58 18.64 6.53
#